data_AF-A0A915JFC7-F1
#
_entry.id   AF-A0A915JFC7-F1
#
_cell.length_a   1.000
_cell.length_b   1.000
_cell.length_c   1.000
_cell.angle_alpha   90.00
_cell.angle_beta   90.00
_cell.angle_gamma   90.00
#
_symmetry.space_group_name_H-M   'P 1'
#
loop_
_entity.id
_entity.type
_entity.pdbx_description
1 polymer ?
#
loop_
_entity_poly.entity_id
_entity_poly.type
_entity_poly.pdbx_seq_one_letter_code
_entity_poly.pdbx_strand_id
1 'polypeptide(L)'
;MVCPRNEVFSNSHCLAIASCQPTCPTSQVHACPMICLHGGCVCEPGYLRDPKRNYTCVAEEQCLKPDMIDRHCPHDEIYSHNNCLAVKSCQPGCPTSQAHPCPRICLNGGCVCKAGYLRDSKRNYTCVAEERCSKPG
;
A
#
# COMPACT_ATOMS: atom_id res chain seq x y z
N MET A 1 -26.39 23.46 1.69
CA MET A 1 -25.83 22.12 1.89
C MET A 1 -24.81 22.21 3.01
N VAL A 2 -24.81 21.27 3.96
CA VAL A 2 -23.80 21.20 5.01
C VAL A 2 -22.97 19.93 4.75
N CYS A 3 -21.66 20.10 4.59
CA CYS A 3 -20.76 18.97 4.39
C CYS A 3 -20.33 18.36 5.74
N PRO A 4 -20.02 17.06 5.76
CA PRO A 4 -19.44 16.39 6.93
C PRO A 4 -18.11 17.03 7.36
N ARG A 5 -17.61 16.61 8.53
CA ARG A 5 -16.34 17.09 9.06
C ARG A 5 -15.19 16.79 8.08
N ASN A 6 -14.29 17.76 7.90
CA ASN A 6 -13.15 17.73 6.97
C ASN A 6 -13.56 17.61 5.49
N GLU A 7 -14.78 18.03 5.16
CA GLU A 7 -15.29 18.10 3.80
C GLU A 7 -15.78 19.51 3.47
N VAL A 8 -15.50 19.96 2.24
CA VAL A 8 -15.96 21.23 1.68
C VAL A 8 -16.85 20.98 0.48
N PHE A 9 -17.86 21.82 0.31
CA PHE A 9 -18.72 21.71 -0.86
C PHE A 9 -17.97 22.20 -2.10
N SER A 10 -17.90 21.34 -3.13
CA SER A 10 -17.34 21.67 -4.43
C SER A 10 -18.45 21.74 -5.48
N ASN A 11 -18.51 22.87 -6.18
CA ASN A 11 -19.34 23.04 -7.36
C ASN A 11 -18.77 22.28 -8.58
N SER A 12 -17.59 21.68 -8.47
CA SER A 12 -17.03 20.86 -9.56
C SER A 12 -17.74 19.51 -9.60
N HIS A 13 -18.51 19.28 -10.67
CA HIS A 13 -19.37 18.11 -10.83
C HIS A 13 -18.61 16.77 -10.86
N CYS A 14 -17.31 16.80 -11.14
CA CYS A 14 -16.48 15.60 -11.25
C CYS A 14 -15.76 15.27 -9.94
N LEU A 15 -15.34 16.29 -9.19
CA LEU A 15 -14.54 16.10 -7.97
C LEU A 15 -15.35 15.49 -6.82
N ALA A 16 -16.68 15.60 -6.85
CA ALA A 16 -17.57 14.98 -5.85
C ALA A 16 -17.66 13.46 -5.98
N ILE A 17 -17.15 12.88 -7.06
CA ILE A 17 -17.13 11.43 -7.26
C ILE A 17 -15.97 10.86 -6.46
N ALA A 18 -16.24 9.88 -5.59
CA ALA A 18 -15.24 9.27 -4.72
C ALA A 18 -14.01 8.73 -5.49
N SER A 19 -14.21 8.20 -6.70
CA SER A 19 -13.13 7.71 -7.58
C SER A 19 -12.20 8.82 -8.08
N CYS A 20 -12.70 10.07 -8.13
CA CYS A 20 -11.97 11.26 -8.57
C CYS A 20 -11.32 12.01 -7.40
N GLN A 21 -11.40 11.44 -6.19
CA GLN A 21 -10.76 11.94 -4.99
C GLN A 21 -9.64 10.99 -4.56
N PRO A 22 -8.60 11.50 -3.87
CA PRO A 22 -7.56 10.65 -3.32
C PRO A 22 -8.09 9.87 -2.10
N THR A 23 -7.77 8.58 -2.01
CA THR A 23 -8.35 7.64 -1.03
C THR A 23 -7.28 6.88 -0.25
N CYS A 24 -7.38 6.80 1.09
CA CYS A 24 -6.45 6.00 1.89
C CYS A 24 -6.33 4.56 1.36
N PRO A 25 -5.13 3.94 1.40
CA PRO A 25 -3.86 4.47 1.92
C PRO A 25 -3.05 5.28 0.88
N THR A 26 -3.53 5.41 -0.35
CA THR A 26 -2.80 6.04 -1.46
C THR A 26 -3.37 7.42 -1.74
N SER A 27 -2.56 8.47 -1.77
CA SER A 27 -3.00 9.78 -2.31
C SER A 27 -3.31 9.76 -3.82
N GLN A 28 -3.37 8.58 -4.43
CA GLN A 28 -3.71 8.40 -5.84
C GLN A 28 -5.21 8.57 -6.06
N VAL A 29 -5.52 9.32 -7.09
CA VAL A 29 -6.87 9.45 -7.65
C VAL A 29 -7.04 8.31 -8.65
N HIS A 30 -8.10 7.50 -8.50
CA HIS A 30 -8.43 6.47 -9.47
C HIS A 30 -8.91 7.09 -10.78
N ALA A 31 -9.02 6.28 -11.85
CA ALA A 31 -9.56 6.75 -13.12
C ALA A 31 -10.96 7.36 -12.90
N CYS A 32 -11.04 8.68 -13.06
CA CYS A 32 -12.25 9.44 -12.86
C CYS A 32 -13.22 9.13 -14.03
N PRO A 33 -14.46 8.69 -13.77
CA PRO A 33 -15.43 8.49 -14.84
C PRO A 33 -15.71 9.82 -15.57
N MET A 34 -15.86 9.75 -16.89
CA MET A 34 -16.15 10.91 -17.75
C MET A 34 -17.52 11.54 -17.50
N ILE A 35 -18.38 10.86 -16.73
CA ILE A 35 -19.74 11.30 -16.41
C ILE A 35 -19.70 11.98 -15.04
N CYS A 36 -19.90 13.30 -15.07
CA CYS A 36 -19.92 14.14 -13.88
C CYS A 36 -21.36 14.54 -13.59
N LEU A 37 -21.95 13.98 -12.54
CA LEU A 37 -23.39 14.07 -12.33
C LEU A 37 -23.75 15.38 -11.62
N HIS A 38 -23.16 15.71 -10.46
CA HIS A 38 -23.45 16.96 -9.72
C HIS A 38 -22.32 17.37 -8.77
N GLY A 39 -22.29 18.65 -8.37
CA GLY A 39 -21.44 19.14 -7.28
C GLY A 39 -21.79 18.50 -5.94
N GLY A 40 -20.82 18.40 -5.03
CA GLY A 40 -20.96 17.64 -3.79
C GLY A 40 -19.81 17.89 -2.82
N CYS A 41 -19.86 17.21 -1.68
CA CYS A 41 -18.83 17.34 -0.66
C CYS A 41 -17.55 16.59 -1.07
N VAL A 42 -16.42 17.26 -0.91
CA VAL A 42 -15.09 16.74 -1.21
C VAL A 42 -14.20 16.88 0.00
N CYS A 43 -13.24 15.97 0.20
CA CYS A 43 -12.28 16.12 1.28
C CYS A 43 -11.51 17.44 1.15
N GLU A 44 -11.31 18.12 2.28
CA GLU A 44 -10.45 19.30 2.36
C GLU A 44 -9.01 18.98 1.94
N PRO A 45 -8.23 19.96 1.44
CA PRO A 45 -6.82 19.76 1.16
C PRO A 45 -6.08 19.19 2.38
N GLY A 46 -5.29 18.12 2.18
CA GLY A 46 -4.60 17.39 3.26
C GLY A 46 -5.43 16.27 3.90
N TYR A 47 -6.69 16.11 3.49
CA TYR A 47 -7.54 15.01 3.92
C TYR A 47 -7.82 14.04 2.77
N LEU A 48 -7.86 12.76 3.09
CA LEU A 48 -8.09 11.66 2.17
C LEU A 48 -9.31 10.86 2.61
N ARG A 49 -10.05 10.32 1.65
CA ARG A 49 -11.23 9.49 1.94
C ARG A 49 -10.79 8.12 2.43
N ASP A 50 -11.29 7.66 3.58
CA ASP A 50 -10.95 6.35 4.13
C ASP A 50 -12.11 5.34 3.98
N PRO A 51 -12.03 4.39 3.03
CA PRO A 51 -13.05 3.35 2.88
C PRO A 51 -13.21 2.47 4.13
N LYS A 52 -12.16 2.32 4.94
CA LYS A 52 -12.20 1.51 6.18
C LYS A 52 -12.94 2.24 7.31
N ARG A 53 -13.08 3.55 7.21
CA ARG A 53 -13.82 4.39 8.17
C ARG A 53 -15.06 4.97 7.51
N ASN A 54 -15.86 4.13 6.87
CA ASN A 54 -17.14 4.53 6.28
C ASN A 54 -17.04 5.72 5.32
N TYR A 55 -15.96 5.78 4.53
CA TYR A 55 -15.68 6.86 3.57
C TYR A 55 -15.57 8.27 4.19
N THR A 56 -15.19 8.38 5.45
CA THR A 56 -14.95 9.68 6.09
C THR A 56 -13.60 10.25 5.63
N CYS A 57 -13.51 11.58 5.49
CA CYS A 57 -12.25 12.27 5.21
C CYS A 57 -11.38 12.35 6.48
N VAL A 58 -10.23 11.70 6.43
CA VAL A 58 -9.23 11.67 7.51
C VAL A 58 -7.94 12.33 7.05
N ALA A 59 -7.16 12.86 7.98
CA ALA A 59 -5.89 13.48 7.61
C ALA A 59 -4.94 12.41 7.04
N GLU A 60 -4.08 12.77 6.08
CA GLU A 60 -3.21 11.84 5.38
C GLU A 60 -2.32 11.00 6.34
N GLU A 61 -1.82 11.61 7.41
CA GLU A 61 -1.08 10.92 8.47
C GLU A 61 -1.91 9.86 9.21
N GLN A 62 -3.24 10.00 9.21
CA GLN A 62 -4.17 9.04 9.80
C GLN A 62 -4.46 7.85 8.86
N CYS A 63 -4.36 8.04 7.54
CA CYS A 63 -4.38 6.93 6.58
C CYS A 63 -3.19 5.99 6.78
N LEU A 64 -2.05 6.57 7.14
CA LEU A 64 -0.78 5.87 7.35
C LEU A 64 -0.68 5.25 8.74
N LYS A 65 -1.77 5.25 9.54
CA LYS A 65 -1.71 4.72 10.89
C LYS A 65 -1.22 3.26 10.88
N PRO A 66 -0.10 2.99 11.58
CA PRO A 66 0.50 1.67 11.75
C PRO A 66 -0.48 0.56 12.07
N ASP A 67 -1.57 0.89 12.77
CA ASP A 67 -2.36 -0.05 13.54
C ASP A 67 -3.28 -0.95 12.71
N MET A 68 -3.25 -0.85 11.37
CA MET A 68 -3.90 -1.80 10.44
C MET A 68 -2.93 -2.46 9.47
N ILE A 69 -1.63 -2.31 9.70
CA ILE A 69 -0.61 -3.19 9.15
C ILE A 69 -0.10 -3.92 10.37
N ASP A 70 -0.36 -5.22 10.47
CA ASP A 70 0.36 -6.03 11.43
C ASP A 70 1.85 -5.91 11.07
N ARG A 71 2.56 -4.96 11.70
CA ARG A 71 3.99 -4.68 11.50
C ARG A 71 4.83 -5.78 12.14
N HIS A 72 4.20 -6.81 12.66
CA HIS A 72 4.84 -8.02 13.13
C HIS A 72 5.27 -8.85 11.93
N CYS A 73 6.44 -8.53 11.41
CA CYS A 73 7.10 -9.40 10.47
C CYS A 73 7.56 -10.68 11.18
N PRO A 74 7.39 -11.86 10.56
CA PRO A 74 7.92 -13.10 11.10
C PRO A 74 9.45 -13.06 11.25
N HIS A 75 10.02 -14.06 11.94
CA HIS A 75 11.46 -14.11 12.20
C HIS A 75 12.27 -13.92 10.90
N ASP A 76 13.35 -13.13 11.01
CA ASP A 76 14.25 -12.76 9.91
C ASP A 76 13.65 -11.91 8.77
N GLU A 77 12.49 -11.31 9.02
CA GLU A 77 11.91 -10.28 8.18
C GLU A 77 11.91 -8.92 8.88
N ILE A 78 12.00 -7.84 8.10
CA ILE A 78 11.87 -6.46 8.53
C ILE A 78 10.78 -5.79 7.71
N TYR A 79 9.98 -4.92 8.34
CA TYR A 79 8.96 -4.17 7.62
C TYR A 79 9.62 -3.05 6.81
N SER A 80 9.36 -3.01 5.50
CA SER A 80 9.86 -1.96 4.61
C SER A 80 8.70 -1.15 4.03
N HIS A 81 8.68 0.15 4.30
CA HIS A 81 7.67 1.09 3.79
C HIS A 81 7.91 1.40 2.31
N ASN A 82 6.82 1.50 1.52
CA ASN A 82 6.85 1.90 0.11
C ASN A 82 7.94 1.20 -0.73
N ASN A 83 8.14 -0.09 -0.48
CA ASN A 83 9.17 -0.87 -1.12
C ASN A 83 8.55 -1.95 -1.99
N CYS A 84 8.87 -1.95 -3.28
CA CYS A 84 8.46 -3.01 -4.21
C CYS A 84 9.01 -4.39 -3.81
N LEU A 85 10.10 -4.45 -3.03
CA LEU A 85 10.63 -5.70 -2.48
C LEU A 85 9.67 -6.36 -1.47
N ALA A 86 8.66 -5.65 -0.95
CA ALA A 86 7.59 -6.24 -0.16
C ALA A 86 6.77 -7.28 -0.95
N VAL A 87 6.81 -7.22 -2.29
CA VAL A 87 6.24 -8.26 -3.13
C VAL A 87 7.15 -9.48 -3.04
N LYS A 88 6.66 -10.61 -2.52
CA LYS A 88 7.49 -11.81 -2.27
C LYS A 88 8.27 -12.29 -3.50
N SER A 89 7.70 -12.15 -4.70
CA SER A 89 8.38 -12.51 -5.96
C SER A 89 9.49 -11.54 -6.36
N CYS A 90 9.50 -10.31 -5.86
CA CYS A 90 10.56 -9.34 -6.11
C CYS A 90 11.86 -9.60 -5.35
N GLN A 91 11.79 -10.41 -4.30
CA GLN A 91 12.94 -10.64 -3.44
C GLN A 91 13.87 -11.68 -4.07
N PRO A 92 15.18 -11.55 -3.87
CA PRO A 92 16.10 -12.63 -4.18
C PRO A 92 15.71 -13.87 -3.35
N GLY A 93 15.59 -15.00 -4.04
CA GLY A 93 15.11 -16.25 -3.48
C GLY A 93 16.22 -17.27 -3.26
N CYS A 94 15.85 -18.47 -2.84
CA CYS A 94 16.76 -19.62 -2.80
C CYS A 94 16.36 -20.70 -3.80
N PRO A 95 17.35 -21.38 -4.44
CA PRO A 95 18.81 -21.27 -4.22
C PRO A 95 19.49 -20.14 -5.00
N THR A 96 18.76 -19.42 -5.85
CA THR A 96 19.29 -18.35 -6.70
C THR A 96 18.99 -16.99 -6.11
N SER A 97 20.02 -16.23 -5.72
CA SER A 97 19.94 -14.83 -5.25
C SER A 97 19.49 -13.82 -6.33
N GLN A 98 18.91 -14.30 -7.43
CA GLN A 98 18.42 -13.47 -8.50
C GLN A 98 17.06 -12.89 -8.12
N ALA A 99 16.98 -11.57 -8.00
CA ALA A 99 15.71 -10.88 -7.85
C ALA A 99 14.92 -10.99 -9.16
N HIS A 100 13.64 -11.37 -9.08
CA HIS A 100 12.80 -11.35 -10.28
C HIS A 100 12.41 -9.91 -10.65
N PRO A 101 12.06 -9.65 -11.93
CA PRO A 101 11.57 -8.35 -12.35
C PRO A 101 10.38 -7.91 -11.50
N CYS A 102 10.53 -6.75 -10.86
CA CYS A 102 9.48 -6.20 -10.03
C CYS A 102 8.39 -5.48 -10.84
N PRO A 103 7.12 -5.61 -10.45
CA PRO A 103 6.08 -4.73 -10.97
C PRO A 103 6.44 -3.28 -10.63
N ARG A 104 6.17 -2.35 -11.55
CA ARG A 104 6.42 -0.91 -11.31
C ARG A 104 5.47 -0.30 -10.28
N ILE A 105 4.42 -1.04 -9.91
CA ILE A 105 3.44 -0.67 -8.89
C ILE A 105 3.82 -1.38 -7.59
N CYS A 106 4.33 -0.64 -6.61
CA CYS A 106 4.66 -1.16 -5.30
C CYS A 106 3.41 -1.17 -4.39
N LEU A 107 3.30 -2.17 -3.53
CA LEU A 107 2.37 -2.12 -2.39
C LEU A 107 2.88 -1.11 -1.36
N ASN A 108 2.01 -0.63 -0.45
CA ASN A 108 2.30 0.39 0.58
C ASN A 108 3.29 -0.06 1.68
N GLY A 109 4.14 -1.04 1.38
CA GLY A 109 5.09 -1.68 2.27
C GLY A 109 4.66 -3.08 2.71
N GLY A 110 5.64 -3.83 3.21
CA GLY A 110 5.47 -5.21 3.67
C GLY A 110 6.77 -5.78 4.21
N CYS A 111 6.71 -7.04 4.63
CA CYS A 111 7.84 -7.72 5.24
C CYS A 111 8.82 -8.21 4.18
N VAL A 112 10.08 -7.82 4.34
CA VAL A 112 11.20 -8.21 3.48
C VAL A 112 12.23 -8.96 4.31
N CYS A 113 12.87 -10.00 3.75
CA CYS A 113 14.02 -10.64 4.40
C CYS A 113 15.08 -9.61 4.80
N LYS A 114 15.67 -9.78 5.99
CA LYS A 114 16.82 -9.01 6.44
C LYS A 114 18.03 -9.22 5.52
N ALA A 115 18.99 -8.31 5.56
CA ALA A 115 20.25 -8.48 4.85
C ALA A 115 20.92 -9.81 5.27
N GLY A 116 21.44 -10.57 4.29
CA GLY A 116 22.00 -11.91 4.50
C GLY A 116 20.97 -13.05 4.56
N TYR A 117 19.68 -12.73 4.42
CA TYR A 117 18.60 -13.72 4.34
C TYR A 117 17.92 -13.66 2.98
N LEU A 118 17.55 -14.83 2.48
CA LEU A 118 16.90 -15.03 1.18
C LEU A 118 15.58 -15.74 1.36
N ARG A 119 14.64 -15.48 0.44
CA ARG A 119 13.28 -16.04 0.54
C ARG A 119 13.25 -17.47 0.01
N ASP A 120 12.92 -18.44 0.86
CA ASP A 120 12.83 -19.85 0.46
C ASP A 120 11.40 -20.25 0.14
N SER A 121 11.09 -20.37 -1.15
CA SER A 121 9.78 -20.83 -1.63
C SER A 121 9.49 -22.29 -1.30
N LYS A 122 10.52 -23.13 -1.07
CA LYS A 122 10.37 -24.53 -0.65
C LYS A 122 10.04 -24.65 0.84
N ARG A 123 10.40 -23.64 1.64
CA ARG A 123 10.09 -23.56 3.08
C ARG A 123 9.01 -22.53 3.37
N ASN A 124 7.89 -22.64 2.68
CA ASN A 124 6.70 -21.81 2.91
C ASN A 124 6.98 -20.29 2.85
N TYR A 125 7.85 -19.86 1.94
CA TYR A 125 8.24 -18.45 1.79
C TYR A 125 8.84 -17.81 3.06
N THR A 126 9.53 -18.60 3.89
CA THR A 126 10.28 -18.10 5.04
C THR A 126 11.63 -17.54 4.60
N CYS A 127 12.12 -16.53 5.31
CA CYS A 127 13.47 -16.04 5.11
C CYS A 127 14.46 -16.96 5.81
N VAL A 128 15.48 -17.41 5.08
CA VAL A 128 16.54 -18.27 5.60
C VAL A 128 17.89 -17.63 5.32
N ALA A 129 18.85 -17.85 6.21
CA ALA A 129 20.19 -17.34 5.99
C ALA A 129 20.77 -17.91 4.67
N GLU A 130 21.43 -17.06 3.90
CA GLU A 130 21.95 -17.40 2.56
C GLU A 130 22.84 -18.66 2.60
N GLU A 131 23.64 -18.86 3.66
CA GLU A 131 24.47 -20.07 3.80
C GLU A 131 23.65 -21.37 4.00
N ARG A 132 22.40 -21.26 4.41
CA ARG A 132 21.48 -22.40 4.62
C ARG A 132 20.63 -22.70 3.39
N CYS A 133 20.77 -21.90 2.34
CA CYS A 133 20.16 -22.22 1.07
C CYS A 133 20.88 -23.41 0.47
N SER A 134 20.20 -24.57 0.48
CA SER A 134 20.73 -25.80 -0.08
C SER A 134 21.20 -25.52 -1.50
N LYS A 135 22.50 -25.64 -1.75
CA LYS A 135 23.04 -25.64 -3.11
C LYS A 135 22.30 -26.73 -3.88
N PRO A 136 21.81 -26.47 -5.10
CA PRO A 136 21.39 -27.57 -5.95
C PRO A 136 22.60 -28.49 -6.09
N GLY A 137 22.46 -29.71 -5.59
CA GLY A 137 23.39 -30.81 -5.83
C GLY A 137 23.26 -31.28 -7.27
#